data_AF-A0A395NR87-F1
#
_entry.id   AF-A0A395NR87-F1
#
_cell.length_a   1.000
_cell.length_b   1.000
_cell.length_c   1.000
_cell.angle_alpha   90.00
_cell.angle_beta   90.00
_cell.angle_gamma   90.00
#
_symmetry.space_group_name_H-M   'P 1'
#
loop_
_entity.id
_entity.type
_entity.pdbx_description
1 polymer ?
#
loop_
_entity_poly.entity_id
_entity_poly.type
_entity_poly.pdbx_seq_one_letter_code
_entity_poly.pdbx_strand_id
1 'polypeptide(L)'
;MGREHHRLAQQQRHEYYHRLMATETQAPSSTCAATEDYRPLRCLVTSLYRDVLAEADFVATTPVAASGSFATLFRPEIIFMDEAPHARELTTLIPMAYFDPLAWIFTGDVKQTPLSIAATLRVTQNRRG
;
A
#
# COMPACT_ATOMS: atom_id res chain seq x y z
N MET A 1 31.52 -6.08 13.58
CA MET A 1 31.13 -6.59 12.25
C MET A 1 29.94 -5.88 11.60
N GLY A 2 28.96 -5.33 12.32
CA GLY A 2 27.75 -4.74 11.69
C GLY A 2 27.94 -3.49 10.81
N ARG A 3 29.00 -2.69 11.02
CA ARG A 3 29.21 -1.41 10.29
C ARG A 3 29.66 -1.58 8.83
N GLU A 4 30.40 -2.63 8.50
CA GLU A 4 30.83 -2.89 7.12
C GLU A 4 29.70 -3.51 6.28
N HIS A 5 28.92 -4.42 6.86
CA HIS A 5 27.72 -4.97 6.21
C HIS A 5 26.71 -3.87 5.86
N HIS A 6 26.51 -2.90 6.75
CA HIS A 6 25.61 -1.78 6.49
C HIS A 6 26.11 -0.87 5.35
N ARG A 7 27.44 -0.67 5.24
CA ARG A 7 28.05 0.09 4.14
C ARG A 7 27.93 -0.61 2.79
N LEU A 8 28.16 -1.92 2.76
CA LEU A 8 28.03 -2.72 1.54
C LEU A 8 26.57 -2.78 1.06
N ALA A 9 25.61 -2.90 1.98
CA ALA A 9 24.19 -2.85 1.68
C ALA A 9 23.79 -1.48 1.08
N GLN A 10 24.30 -0.37 1.64
CA GLN A 10 24.07 0.97 1.08
C GLN A 10 24.68 1.15 -0.32
N GLN A 11 25.86 0.58 -0.57
CA GLN A 11 26.52 0.65 -1.88
C GLN A 11 25.78 -0.15 -2.94
N GLN A 12 25.33 -1.37 -2.59
CA GLN A 12 24.50 -2.20 -3.47
C GLN A 12 23.15 -1.54 -3.78
N ARG A 13 22.55 -0.86 -2.80
CA ARG A 13 21.34 -0.05 -3.00
C ARG A 13 21.57 1.08 -3.99
N HIS A 14 22.68 1.81 -3.86
CA HIS A 14 23.01 2.92 -4.76
C HIS A 14 23.14 2.47 -6.22
N GLU A 15 23.86 1.38 -6.45
CA GLU A 15 23.99 0.74 -7.78
C GLU A 15 22.65 0.23 -8.34
N TYR A 16 21.79 -0.29 -7.46
CA TYR A 16 20.46 -0.76 -7.82
C TYR A 16 19.54 0.39 -8.28
N TYR A 17 19.50 1.50 -7.54
CA TYR A 17 18.74 2.70 -7.92
C TYR A 17 19.24 3.31 -9.22
N HIS A 18 20.57 3.35 -9.43
CA HIS A 18 21.16 3.83 -10.68
C HIS A 18 20.68 3.01 -11.89
N ARG A 19 20.54 1.69 -11.73
CA ARG A 19 20.05 0.81 -12.80
C ARG A 19 18.58 1.04 -13.15
N LEU A 20 17.74 1.30 -12.15
CA LEU A 20 16.32 1.66 -12.31
C LEU A 20 16.17 2.97 -13.10
N MET A 21 16.93 3.99 -12.74
CA MET A 21 16.90 5.30 -13.43
C MET A 21 17.45 5.21 -14.87
N ALA A 22 18.44 4.34 -15.11
CA ALA A 22 18.98 4.11 -16.44
C ALA A 22 17.95 3.48 -17.40
N THR A 23 17.11 2.56 -16.92
CA THR A 23 16.01 1.98 -17.72
C THR A 23 14.92 2.99 -18.08
N GLU A 24 14.68 4.01 -17.25
CA GLU A 24 13.68 5.05 -17.51
C GLU A 24 14.16 6.08 -18.55
N THR A 25 15.48 6.31 -18.59
CA THR A 25 16.11 7.26 -19.54
C THR A 25 16.19 6.70 -20.97
N GLN A 26 15.93 5.39 -21.15
CA GLN A 26 15.99 4.69 -22.44
C GLN A 26 14.65 4.59 -23.16
N ALA A 27 13.60 5.30 -22.73
CA ALA A 27 12.36 5.45 -23.49
C ALA A 27 12.63 6.31 -24.74
N PRO A 28 12.65 5.72 -25.96
CA PRO A 28 13.01 6.48 -27.14
C PRO A 28 11.83 7.35 -27.58
N SER A 29 12.10 8.64 -27.70
CA SER A 29 11.33 9.52 -28.57
C SER A 29 11.35 8.92 -29.99
N SER A 30 10.17 8.70 -30.55
CA SER A 30 9.86 8.37 -31.95
C SER A 30 9.88 6.90 -32.40
N THR A 31 8.67 6.47 -32.79
CA THR A 31 8.31 5.53 -33.88
C THR A 31 8.52 4.00 -33.72
N CYS A 32 7.39 3.31 -33.94
CA CYS A 32 7.23 1.96 -34.52
C CYS A 32 7.41 0.71 -33.62
N ALA A 33 6.28 0.26 -33.06
CA ALA A 33 5.85 -1.13 -32.86
C ALA A 33 6.94 -2.19 -32.54
N ALA A 34 7.30 -2.31 -31.27
CA ALA A 34 7.77 -3.55 -30.68
C ALA A 34 6.92 -3.79 -29.43
N THR A 35 6.45 -5.01 -29.20
CA THR A 35 5.65 -5.38 -28.03
C THR A 35 6.27 -4.79 -26.77
N GLU A 36 5.62 -3.78 -26.17
CA GLU A 36 6.15 -3.08 -24.99
C GLU A 36 6.14 -4.05 -23.81
N ASP A 37 7.25 -4.77 -23.67
CA ASP A 37 7.42 -5.76 -22.64
C ASP A 37 7.81 -5.06 -21.33
N TYR A 38 6.80 -4.63 -20.58
CA TYR A 38 7.00 -4.03 -19.25
C TYR A 38 7.31 -5.07 -18.17
N ARG A 39 7.40 -6.37 -18.48
CA ARG A 39 7.68 -7.41 -17.48
C ARG A 39 8.97 -7.12 -16.69
N PRO A 40 10.11 -6.73 -17.32
CA PRO A 40 11.34 -6.44 -16.58
C PRO A 40 11.18 -5.26 -15.62
N LEU A 41 10.54 -4.17 -16.06
CA LEU A 41 10.28 -3.01 -15.22
C LEU A 41 9.37 -3.36 -14.04
N ARG A 42 8.29 -4.12 -14.27
CA ARG A 42 7.39 -4.60 -13.21
C ARG A 42 8.12 -5.47 -12.19
N CYS A 43 9.02 -6.35 -12.64
CA CYS A 43 9.84 -7.16 -11.74
C CYS A 43 10.78 -6.30 -10.87
N LEU A 44 11.40 -5.27 -11.44
CA LEU A 44 12.28 -4.34 -10.70
C LEU A 44 11.49 -3.53 -9.67
N VAL A 45 10.33 -2.97 -10.05
CA VAL A 45 9.46 -2.22 -9.14
C VAL A 45 8.93 -3.11 -8.02
N THR A 46 8.53 -4.35 -8.35
CA THR A 46 8.05 -5.32 -7.34
C THR A 46 9.16 -5.70 -6.36
N SER A 47 10.39 -5.89 -6.86
CA SER A 47 11.55 -6.20 -6.01
C SER A 47 11.88 -5.02 -5.11
N LEU A 48 11.90 -3.81 -5.64
CA LEU A 48 12.10 -2.59 -4.85
C LEU A 48 11.04 -2.46 -3.76
N TYR A 49 9.78 -2.68 -4.10
CA TYR A 49 8.68 -2.59 -3.13
C TYR A 49 8.82 -3.62 -2.00
N ARG A 50 9.16 -4.87 -2.33
CA ARG A 50 9.41 -5.92 -1.34
C ARG A 50 10.59 -5.56 -0.44
N ASP A 51 11.70 -5.10 -1.02
CA ASP A 51 12.92 -4.83 -0.26
C ASP A 51 12.71 -3.63 0.68
N VAL A 52 11.96 -2.61 0.26
CA VAL A 52 11.56 -1.48 1.13
C VAL A 52 10.64 -1.95 2.27
N LEU A 53 9.64 -2.80 1.99
CA LEU A 53 8.75 -3.31 3.04
C LEU A 53 9.46 -4.23 4.03
N ALA A 54 10.48 -4.98 3.59
CA ALA A 54 11.27 -5.85 4.47
C ALA A 54 12.13 -5.05 5.47
N GLU A 55 12.54 -3.83 5.11
CA GLU A 55 13.31 -2.93 5.98
C GLU A 55 12.43 -1.94 6.77
N ALA A 56 11.12 -1.88 6.52
CA ALA A 56 10.24 -0.90 7.14
C ALA A 56 9.90 -1.30 8.59
N ASP A 57 10.21 -0.42 9.54
CA ASP A 57 9.78 -0.58 10.94
C ASP A 57 8.29 -0.24 11.13
N PHE A 58 7.73 0.61 10.27
CA PHE A 58 6.35 1.08 10.33
C PHE A 58 5.81 1.35 8.92
N VAL A 59 4.55 0.99 8.69
CA VAL A 59 3.85 1.26 7.43
C VAL A 59 2.51 1.94 7.71
N ALA A 60 2.34 3.13 7.16
CA ALA A 60 1.04 3.79 7.07
C ALA A 60 0.38 3.43 5.74
N THR A 61 -0.80 2.81 5.81
CA THR A 61 -1.57 2.43 4.61
C THR A 61 -3.06 2.52 4.90
N THR A 62 -3.87 2.60 3.84
CA THR A 62 -5.33 2.54 3.99
C THR A 62 -5.78 1.07 4.08
N PRO A 63 -6.89 0.76 4.76
CA PRO A 63 -7.38 -0.61 4.91
C PRO A 63 -7.52 -1.35 3.57
N VAL A 64 -8.01 -0.68 2.52
CA VAL A 64 -8.16 -1.27 1.18
C VAL A 64 -6.79 -1.61 0.57
N ALA A 65 -5.81 -0.72 0.69
CA ALA A 65 -4.46 -0.93 0.17
C ALA A 65 -3.68 -2.01 0.95
N ALA A 66 -4.09 -2.33 2.18
CA ALA A 66 -3.52 -3.41 2.98
C ALA A 66 -4.01 -4.81 2.56
N SER A 67 -5.03 -4.90 1.70
CA SER A 67 -5.56 -6.18 1.23
C SER A 67 -4.66 -6.87 0.18
N GLY A 68 -4.83 -8.19 0.04
CA GLY A 68 -4.17 -8.98 -1.00
C GLY A 68 -2.71 -9.27 -0.70
N SER A 69 -1.82 -9.05 -1.68
CA SER A 69 -0.41 -9.42 -1.60
C SER A 69 0.39 -8.61 -0.59
N PHE A 70 -0.12 -7.48 -0.11
CA PHE A 70 0.58 -6.69 0.91
C PHE A 70 0.80 -7.51 2.20
N ALA A 71 -0.18 -8.31 2.60
CA ALA A 71 -0.11 -9.14 3.81
C ALA A 71 0.91 -10.28 3.76
N THR A 72 1.41 -10.62 2.57
CA THR A 72 2.51 -11.59 2.41
C THR A 72 3.89 -10.93 2.46
N LEU A 73 3.95 -9.61 2.26
CA LEU A 73 5.19 -8.83 2.21
C LEU A 73 5.51 -8.18 3.56
N PHE A 74 4.48 -7.88 4.37
CA PHE A 74 4.64 -7.23 5.66
C PHE A 74 3.74 -7.89 6.71
N ARG A 75 4.31 -8.26 7.85
CA ARG A 75 3.59 -8.89 8.98
C ARG A 75 3.77 -8.06 10.25
N PRO A 76 2.86 -7.10 10.50
CA PRO A 76 2.92 -6.27 11.69
C PRO A 76 2.56 -7.08 12.95
N GLU A 77 3.27 -6.83 14.04
CA GLU A 77 2.90 -7.35 15.36
C GLU A 77 1.80 -6.50 16.04
N ILE A 78 1.69 -5.22 15.65
CA ILE A 78 0.73 -4.27 16.20
C ILE A 78 0.10 -3.50 15.04
N ILE A 79 -1.23 -3.42 15.02
CA ILE A 79 -1.97 -2.62 14.05
C ILE A 79 -2.71 -1.48 14.74
N PHE A 80 -2.51 -0.27 14.22
CA PHE A 80 -3.26 0.92 14.60
C PHE A 80 -4.31 1.22 13.53
N MET A 81 -5.57 1.32 13.94
CA MET A 81 -6.69 1.75 13.10
C MET A 81 -7.09 3.15 13.55
N ASP A 82 -6.57 4.16 12.86
CA ASP A 82 -6.88 5.55 13.13
C ASP A 82 -8.20 5.99 12.49
N GLU A 83 -8.85 6.96 13.12
CA GLU A 83 -10.20 7.41 12.78
C GLU A 83 -11.21 6.25 12.65
N ALA A 84 -11.08 5.24 13.50
CA ALA A 84 -11.92 4.04 13.48
C ALA A 84 -13.44 4.33 13.54
N PRO A 85 -13.94 5.33 14.30
CA PRO A 85 -15.36 5.69 14.26
C PRO A 85 -15.83 6.23 12.90
N HIS A 86 -14.90 6.79 12.12
CA HIS A 86 -15.12 7.28 10.77
C HIS A 86 -14.90 6.19 9.71
N ALA A 87 -14.47 4.98 10.07
CA ALA A 87 -14.36 3.88 9.13
C ALA A 87 -15.69 3.10 9.07
N ARG A 88 -16.09 2.66 7.88
CA ARG A 88 -17.18 1.67 7.79
C ARG A 88 -16.72 0.39 8.46
N GLU A 89 -17.62 -0.30 9.16
CA GLU A 89 -17.33 -1.62 9.74
C GLU A 89 -16.68 -2.57 8.70
N LEU A 90 -17.20 -2.55 7.46
CA LEU A 90 -16.63 -3.32 6.35
C LEU A 90 -15.17 -2.94 6.03
N THR A 91 -14.83 -1.66 6.10
CA THR A 91 -13.46 -1.18 5.88
C THR A 91 -12.54 -1.64 6.99
N THR A 92 -13.02 -1.65 8.24
CA THR A 92 -12.28 -2.17 9.40
C THR A 92 -12.04 -3.67 9.33
N LEU A 93 -12.99 -4.42 8.76
CA LEU A 93 -12.85 -5.87 8.56
C LEU A 93 -11.77 -6.27 7.56
N ILE A 94 -11.33 -5.37 6.68
CA ILE A 94 -10.29 -5.69 5.68
C ILE A 94 -8.99 -6.09 6.39
N PRO A 95 -8.32 -5.24 7.18
CA PRO A 95 -7.08 -5.64 7.85
C PRO A 95 -7.30 -6.84 8.78
N MET A 96 -8.45 -6.95 9.45
CA MET A 96 -8.76 -8.11 10.31
C MET A 96 -8.78 -9.44 9.55
N ALA A 97 -9.11 -9.43 8.25
CA ALA A 97 -9.13 -10.64 7.43
C ALA A 97 -7.74 -11.04 6.90
N TYR A 98 -6.79 -10.09 6.84
CA TYR A 98 -5.48 -10.30 6.21
C TYR A 98 -4.32 -10.39 7.20
N PHE A 99 -4.50 -9.94 8.45
CA PHE A 99 -3.46 -9.92 9.46
C PHE A 99 -3.89 -10.58 10.77
N ASP A 100 -2.92 -11.16 11.46
CA ASP A 100 -3.06 -11.74 12.80
C ASP A 100 -1.99 -11.13 13.73
N PRO A 101 -2.13 -9.84 14.11
CA PRO A 101 -1.19 -9.17 14.99
C PRO A 101 -1.41 -9.59 16.45
N LEU A 102 -0.41 -9.34 17.29
CA LEU A 102 -0.51 -9.54 18.74
C LEU A 102 -1.46 -8.54 19.41
N ALA A 103 -1.60 -7.34 18.83
CA ALA A 103 -2.46 -6.30 19.37
C ALA A 103 -3.10 -5.42 18.28
N TRP A 104 -4.33 -4.99 18.58
CA TRP A 104 -5.11 -4.02 17.80
C TRP A 104 -5.37 -2.77 18.63
N ILE A 105 -5.09 -1.60 18.07
CA ILE A 105 -5.33 -0.31 18.71
C ILE A 105 -6.25 0.51 17.80
N PHE A 106 -7.45 0.83 18.29
CA PHE A 106 -8.43 1.65 17.57
C PHE A 106 -8.44 3.06 18.16
N THR A 107 -8.21 4.07 17.33
CA THR A 107 -8.21 5.49 17.73
C THR A 107 -9.26 6.25 16.95
N GLY A 108 -9.73 7.37 17.51
CA GLY A 108 -10.68 8.27 16.88
C GLY A 108 -11.71 8.84 17.86
N ASP A 109 -12.49 9.81 17.38
CA ASP A 109 -13.51 10.50 18.17
C ASP A 109 -14.91 10.29 17.58
N VAL A 110 -15.77 9.63 18.35
CA VAL A 110 -17.16 9.35 17.96
C VAL A 110 -18.03 10.60 17.81
N LYS A 111 -17.57 11.76 18.31
CA LYS A 111 -18.29 13.04 18.23
C LYS A 111 -17.88 13.89 17.02
N GLN A 112 -16.89 13.46 16.25
CA GLN A 112 -16.49 14.10 15.01
C GLN A 112 -17.35 13.59 13.83
N THR A 113 -17.34 14.34 12.72
CA THR A 113 -18.29 14.26 11.60
C THR A 113 -18.61 12.81 11.17
N PRO A 114 -19.87 12.36 11.15
CA PRO A 114 -20.18 10.97 10.78
C PRO A 114 -19.74 10.64 9.34
N LEU A 115 -19.36 9.39 9.12
CA LEU A 115 -18.96 8.84 7.82
C LEU A 115 -19.95 9.24 6.70
N SER A 116 -19.43 9.69 5.56
CA SER A 116 -20.26 10.00 4.38
C SER A 116 -20.81 8.72 3.72
N ILE A 117 -22.14 8.61 3.66
CA ILE A 117 -22.86 7.52 2.98
C ILE A 117 -23.54 8.10 1.75
N ALA A 118 -23.03 7.80 0.54
CA ALA A 118 -23.62 8.28 -0.72
C ALA A 118 -24.90 7.54 -1.15
N ALA A 119 -25.34 6.50 -0.42
CA ALA A 119 -26.39 5.58 -0.86
C ALA A 119 -27.83 5.97 -0.45
N THR A 120 -28.02 6.95 0.43
CA THR A 120 -29.34 7.24 1.02
C THR A 120 -30.03 8.43 0.37
N LEU A 121 -30.26 8.42 -0.94
CA LEU A 121 -31.15 9.39 -1.62
C LEU A 121 -31.78 8.82 -2.89
N ARG A 122 -32.45 7.66 -2.84
CA ARG A 122 -33.37 7.19 -3.91
C ARG A 122 -34.55 6.33 -3.44
N VAL A 123 -35.23 6.69 -2.34
CA VAL A 123 -36.52 6.03 -1.98
C VAL A 123 -37.56 7.02 -1.45
N THR A 124 -37.86 8.11 -2.17
CA THR A 124 -39.14 8.84 -1.93
C THR A 124 -39.58 9.74 -3.09
N GLN A 125 -39.76 9.20 -4.30
CA GLN A 125 -40.65 9.84 -5.29
C GLN A 125 -41.32 8.78 -6.16
N ASN A 126 -42.25 8.02 -5.59
CA ASN A 126 -43.31 7.40 -6.40
C ASN A 126 -44.54 7.03 -5.55
N ARG A 127 -45.22 8.04 -5.00
CA ARG A 127 -46.62 7.95 -4.57
C ARG A 127 -47.29 9.32 -4.70
N ARG A 128 -47.96 9.54 -5.82
CA ARG A 128 -49.23 10.28 -5.92
C ARG A 128 -49.78 10.06 -7.33
N GLY A 129 -50.90 9.36 -7.39
CA GLY A 129 -51.83 9.45 -8.53
C GLY A 129 -52.66 10.71 -8.45
#